data_AF-A0A931VTB1-F1
#
_entry.id   AF-A0A931VTB1-F1
#
_cell.length_a   1.000
_cell.length_b   1.000
_cell.length_c   1.000
_cell.angle_alpha   90.00
_cell.angle_beta   90.00
_cell.angle_gamma   90.00
#
_symmetry.space_group_name_H-M   'P 1'
#
loop_
_entity.id
_entity.type
_entity.pdbx_description
1 polymer ?
#
loop_
_entity_poly.entity_id
_entity_poly.type
_entity_poly.pdbx_seq_one_letter_code
_entity_poly.pdbx_strand_id
1 'polypeptide(L)'
;MKKQGLSDFLISKGYARDEIVKAGLAVEKDLPAGRQEGSHSDSYDRFRGRIIFPVFDLNSNPVGFGARVFEKPDDGSQAKTETAKYLNTPQTLLYDKSNILYGLNNAKLSIRKQNQCVVTEGYTDVILCHQAGFENTVAASGTALTSQHLNILKRYSENLLLAFDMDIAGDSATKRGVNLAQERGFNIKIIEMYSKNADPADIILKNPDDWSKLVNESRSIMDYYFDSAFSPPAGGFNKETAEGKKEIGKIVLPAIKRLSNKIEQSYWVQKLSQKLNIREDAILEELRKVKSDRPFSEENNSIFKKDSSGDKNLNSVGRKKLLEEKIISLVLSDPENLNLVEDSQYPFFSDKTRIFLESLKKFIAEQKLVLTPADENNFKAIFSEIMSDLPAQAGN
;
A
#
# COMPACT_ATOMS: atom_id res chain seq x y z
N MET A 1 -8.26 36.59 9.97
CA MET A 1 -7.14 35.94 9.24
C MET A 1 -6.65 34.75 10.05
N LYS A 2 -6.81 33.51 9.56
CA LYS A 2 -6.11 32.34 10.16
C LYS A 2 -4.62 32.57 9.90
N LYS A 3 -3.81 32.82 10.95
CA LYS A 3 -2.36 33.12 10.84
C LYS A 3 -1.65 31.95 10.14
N GLN A 4 -0.89 32.21 9.07
CA GLN A 4 -0.08 31.22 8.35
C GLN A 4 1.33 31.23 8.95
N GLY A 5 1.51 30.61 10.12
CA GLY A 5 2.74 30.72 10.89
C GLY A 5 4.01 30.35 10.12
N LEU A 6 4.01 29.21 9.42
CA LEU A 6 5.20 28.73 8.70
C LEU A 6 5.39 29.45 7.37
N SER A 7 4.34 29.57 6.56
CA SER A 7 4.45 30.20 5.24
C SER A 7 4.84 31.68 5.35
N ASP A 8 4.25 32.43 6.28
CA ASP A 8 4.60 33.84 6.50
C ASP A 8 6.06 33.98 6.96
N PHE A 9 6.52 33.09 7.84
CA PHE A 9 7.91 33.05 8.28
C PHE A 9 8.88 32.79 7.12
N LEU A 10 8.62 31.79 6.27
CA LEU A 10 9.49 31.46 5.13
C LEU A 10 9.51 32.57 4.09
N ILE A 11 8.36 33.19 3.80
CA ILE A 11 8.30 34.35 2.91
C ILE A 11 9.12 35.51 3.48
N SER A 12 9.07 35.75 4.80
CA SER A 12 9.92 36.77 5.45
C SER A 12 11.42 36.48 5.35
N LYS A 13 11.80 35.22 5.08
CA LYS A 13 13.18 34.78 4.83
C LYS A 13 13.56 34.79 3.35
N GLY A 14 12.67 35.22 2.46
CA GLY A 14 12.94 35.40 1.03
C GLY A 14 12.57 34.20 0.15
N TYR A 15 11.90 33.17 0.69
CA TYR A 15 11.44 32.04 -0.12
C TYR A 15 10.18 32.39 -0.91
N ALA A 16 10.10 31.95 -2.16
CA ALA A 16 8.91 32.15 -2.97
C ALA A 16 7.78 31.22 -2.52
N ARG A 17 6.53 31.68 -2.57
CA ARG A 17 5.37 30.89 -2.14
C ARG A 17 5.24 29.57 -2.92
N ASP A 18 5.51 29.62 -4.23
CA ASP A 18 5.53 28.45 -5.10
C ASP A 18 6.56 27.40 -4.65
N GLU A 19 7.74 27.81 -4.17
CA GLU A 19 8.74 26.88 -3.62
C GLU A 19 8.24 26.21 -2.34
N ILE A 20 7.57 26.95 -1.46
CA ILE A 20 6.98 26.42 -0.21
C ILE A 20 5.91 25.36 -0.53
N VAL A 21 5.08 25.62 -1.54
CA VAL A 21 4.06 24.68 -2.03
C VAL A 21 4.72 23.45 -2.66
N LYS A 22 5.70 23.63 -3.55
CA LYS A 22 6.45 22.54 -4.21
C LYS A 22 7.24 21.67 -3.23
N ALA A 23 7.72 22.25 -2.13
CA ALA A 23 8.34 21.53 -1.02
C ALA A 23 7.31 20.78 -0.15
N GLY A 24 6.01 20.96 -0.42
CA GLY A 24 4.91 20.28 0.28
C GLY A 24 4.57 20.88 1.64
N LEU A 25 5.10 22.06 1.98
CA LEU A 25 4.90 22.71 3.29
C LEU A 25 3.60 23.52 3.36
N ALA A 26 3.09 23.94 2.21
CA ALA A 26 1.80 24.62 2.07
C ALA A 26 0.87 23.87 1.11
N VAL A 27 -0.43 24.16 1.20
CA VAL A 27 -1.47 23.67 0.31
C VAL A 27 -2.12 24.87 -0.36
N GLU A 28 -2.24 24.86 -1.68
CA GLU A 28 -3.00 25.88 -2.39
C GLU A 28 -4.50 25.70 -2.13
N LYS A 29 -5.23 26.81 -2.01
CA LYS A 29 -6.70 26.76 -2.06
C LYS A 29 -7.13 26.72 -3.52
N ASP A 30 -8.12 25.89 -3.82
CA ASP A 30 -8.88 26.01 -5.05
C ASP A 30 -9.53 27.40 -5.08
N LEU A 31 -9.22 28.19 -6.11
CA LEU A 31 -9.83 29.50 -6.29
C LEU A 31 -11.30 29.31 -6.72
N PRO A 32 -12.26 30.01 -6.11
CA PRO A 32 -13.61 30.08 -6.66
C PRO A 32 -13.55 30.65 -8.08
N ALA A 33 -14.31 30.05 -9.00
CA ALA A 33 -14.42 30.53 -10.37
C ALA A 33 -14.79 32.02 -10.40
N GLY A 34 -13.95 32.87 -10.99
CA GLY A 34 -14.23 34.29 -11.19
C GLY A 34 -13.23 35.29 -10.58
N ARG A 35 -12.15 34.86 -9.92
CA ARG A 35 -11.02 35.77 -9.61
C ARG A 35 -9.98 35.75 -10.74
N GLN A 36 -9.48 36.94 -11.08
CA GLN A 36 -8.48 37.16 -12.13
C GLN A 36 -7.19 36.35 -11.87
N GLU A 37 -6.65 35.75 -12.94
CA GLU A 37 -5.27 35.26 -13.00
C GLU A 37 -4.32 36.41 -12.59
N GLY A 38 -3.63 36.23 -11.46
CA GLY A 38 -2.74 37.24 -10.88
C GLY A 38 -3.03 37.56 -9.40
N SER A 39 -4.22 37.24 -8.90
CA SER A 39 -4.46 37.20 -7.43
C SER A 39 -3.71 35.99 -6.89
N HIS A 40 -2.66 36.21 -6.09
CA HIS A 40 -1.83 35.13 -5.53
C HIS A 40 -2.74 34.07 -4.89
N SER A 41 -2.58 32.80 -5.32
CA SER A 41 -3.32 31.67 -4.75
C SER A 41 -3.16 31.72 -3.23
N ASP A 42 -4.28 31.75 -2.55
CA ASP A 42 -4.32 31.92 -1.10
C ASP A 42 -3.96 30.55 -0.49
N SER A 43 -2.67 30.28 -0.25
CA SER A 43 -2.20 29.01 0.33
C SER A 43 -2.44 28.93 1.83
N TYR A 44 -2.31 27.75 2.44
CA TYR A 44 -2.26 27.61 3.89
C TYR A 44 -1.26 26.54 4.32
N ASP A 45 -0.72 26.68 5.53
CA ASP A 45 0.24 25.72 6.10
C ASP A 45 -0.35 24.30 6.14
N ARG A 46 0.38 23.33 5.58
CA ARG A 46 -0.04 21.93 5.54
C ARG A 46 -0.10 21.34 6.96
N PHE A 47 0.91 21.63 7.77
CA PHE A 47 1.09 21.03 9.09
C PHE A 47 0.67 22.00 10.18
N ARG A 48 -0.58 21.88 10.65
CA ARG A 48 -1.15 22.73 11.73
C ARG A 48 -1.68 21.88 12.86
N GLY A 49 -1.44 22.30 14.11
CA GLY A 49 -1.91 21.58 15.31
C GLY A 49 -1.37 20.15 15.41
N ARG A 50 -0.14 19.91 14.93
CA ARG A 50 0.45 18.58 14.79
C ARG A 50 1.86 18.53 15.37
N ILE A 51 2.19 17.40 16.00
CA ILE A 51 3.58 17.02 16.30
C ILE A 51 4.26 16.68 14.98
N ILE A 52 5.45 17.23 14.75
CA ILE A 52 6.23 17.07 13.53
C ILE A 52 7.31 16.00 13.71
N PHE A 53 7.42 15.11 12.72
CA PHE A 53 8.45 14.08 12.60
C PHE A 53 9.28 14.38 11.34
N PRO A 54 10.46 15.00 11.47
CA PRO A 54 11.33 15.27 10.32
C PRO A 54 11.78 13.97 9.65
N VAL A 55 11.68 13.91 8.33
CA VAL A 55 12.10 12.78 7.51
C VAL A 55 13.41 13.13 6.83
N PHE A 56 14.39 12.23 6.93
CA PHE A 56 15.74 12.45 6.47
C PHE A 56 16.13 11.50 5.33
N ASP A 57 16.97 11.97 4.42
CA ASP A 57 17.67 11.11 3.46
C ASP A 57 18.83 10.35 4.14
N LEU A 58 19.55 9.53 3.38
CA LEU A 58 20.70 8.75 3.89
C LEU A 58 21.88 9.60 4.40
N ASN A 59 21.97 10.86 3.96
CA ASN A 59 22.99 11.83 4.36
C ASN A 59 22.51 12.69 5.54
N SER A 60 21.36 12.39 6.13
CA SER A 60 20.72 13.15 7.19
C SER A 60 20.28 14.56 6.78
N ASN A 61 20.02 14.81 5.49
CA ASN A 61 19.35 16.04 5.05
C ASN A 61 17.84 15.90 5.25
N PRO A 62 17.15 16.92 5.81
CA PRO A 62 15.70 16.90 5.91
C PRO A 62 15.08 17.02 4.52
N VAL A 63 14.27 16.04 4.13
CA VAL A 63 13.62 15.98 2.81
C VAL A 63 12.11 16.13 2.89
N GLY A 64 11.53 15.92 4.07
CA GLY A 64 10.11 16.07 4.31
C GLY A 64 9.77 15.90 5.78
N PHE A 65 8.47 15.78 6.04
CA PHE A 65 7.89 15.67 7.36
C PHE A 65 6.73 14.69 7.37
N GLY A 66 6.69 13.83 8.39
CA GLY A 66 5.47 13.22 8.90
C GLY A 66 4.90 14.09 10.03
N ALA A 67 3.61 13.99 10.29
CA ALA A 67 2.97 14.81 11.31
C ALA A 67 1.75 14.12 11.93
N ARG A 68 1.66 14.07 13.25
CA ARG A 68 0.54 13.49 14.00
C ARG A 68 -0.32 14.58 14.62
N VAL A 69 -1.64 14.46 14.53
CA VAL A 69 -2.57 15.40 15.17
C VAL A 69 -2.30 15.48 16.69
N PHE A 70 -2.20 16.70 17.20
CA PHE A 70 -1.97 16.99 18.62
C PHE A 70 -3.22 17.63 19.25
N GLU A 71 -3.78 18.64 18.59
CA GLU A 71 -5.01 19.34 19.00
C GLU A 71 -6.16 18.98 18.05
N LYS A 72 -7.36 18.75 18.61
CA LYS A 72 -8.59 18.78 17.80
C LYS A 72 -8.83 20.25 17.41
N PRO A 73 -9.19 20.56 16.15
CA PRO A 73 -9.48 21.93 15.76
C PRO A 73 -10.57 22.50 16.65
N ASP A 74 -10.25 23.57 17.38
CA ASP A 74 -11.19 24.33 18.22
C ASP A 74 -11.87 25.41 17.35
N ASP A 75 -12.33 25.04 16.15
CA ASP A 75 -13.26 25.89 15.42
C ASP A 75 -14.67 25.33 15.60
N GLY A 76 -15.56 26.14 16.18
CA GLY A 76 -16.98 25.81 16.40
C GLY A 76 -17.78 25.51 15.13
N SER A 77 -17.11 25.19 14.03
CA SER A 77 -17.69 24.58 12.83
C SER A 77 -18.08 23.14 13.15
N GLN A 78 -19.39 22.91 13.25
CA GLN A 78 -20.01 21.59 13.28
C GLN A 78 -19.85 20.80 11.95
N ALA A 79 -18.73 20.93 11.27
CA ALA A 79 -18.38 20.09 10.13
C ALA A 79 -17.44 18.99 10.65
N LYS A 80 -17.98 17.79 10.86
CA LYS A 80 -17.22 16.54 11.05
C LYS A 80 -16.30 16.31 9.84
N THR A 81 -15.18 17.02 9.74
CA THR A 81 -14.13 16.70 8.78
C THR A 81 -13.20 15.73 9.48
N GLU A 82 -13.20 14.47 9.04
CA GLU A 82 -12.28 13.44 9.51
C GLU A 82 -10.83 13.92 9.33
N THR A 83 -10.26 14.49 10.39
CA THR A 83 -8.89 14.97 10.36
C THR A 83 -7.96 13.76 10.46
N ALA A 84 -7.23 13.46 9.39
CA ALA A 84 -6.33 12.30 9.35
C ALA A 84 -5.35 12.29 10.54
N LYS A 85 -5.26 11.15 11.24
CA LYS A 85 -4.41 10.95 12.43
C LYS A 85 -2.94 11.29 12.13
N TYR A 86 -2.45 10.82 10.98
CA TYR A 86 -1.14 11.14 10.44
C TYR A 86 -1.26 11.85 9.09
N LEU A 87 -0.34 12.77 8.83
CA LEU A 87 -0.20 13.49 7.57
C LEU A 87 1.27 13.49 7.17
N ASN A 88 1.54 13.11 5.92
CA ASN A 88 2.89 13.09 5.37
C ASN A 88 3.05 14.22 4.35
N THR A 89 4.29 14.67 4.17
CA THR A 89 4.68 15.46 3.00
C THR A 89 4.26 14.68 1.73
N PRO A 90 3.66 15.34 0.73
CA PRO A 90 3.36 14.71 -0.56
C PRO A 90 4.65 14.29 -1.27
N GLN A 91 4.54 13.65 -2.43
CA GLN A 91 5.69 13.45 -3.30
C GLN A 91 6.25 14.83 -3.69
N THR A 92 7.56 15.04 -3.54
CA THR A 92 8.25 16.27 -3.96
C THR A 92 9.54 15.90 -4.69
N LEU A 93 10.24 16.89 -5.23
CA LEU A 93 11.58 16.67 -5.78
C LEU A 93 12.58 16.14 -4.74
N LEU A 94 12.37 16.48 -3.47
CA LEU A 94 13.23 16.08 -2.36
C LEU A 94 12.76 14.79 -1.69
N TYR A 95 11.45 14.53 -1.69
CA TYR A 95 10.84 13.43 -0.96
C TYR A 95 10.12 12.46 -1.89
N ASP A 96 10.75 11.30 -2.08
CA ASP A 96 10.16 10.14 -2.72
C ASP A 96 9.84 9.05 -1.69
N LYS A 97 8.56 8.88 -1.37
CA LYS A 97 8.08 7.89 -0.39
C LYS A 97 8.46 6.47 -0.78
N SER A 98 8.65 6.19 -2.07
CA SER A 98 9.02 4.86 -2.53
C SER A 98 10.49 4.51 -2.26
N ASN A 99 11.32 5.50 -1.91
CA ASN A 99 12.77 5.36 -1.78
C ASN A 99 13.32 5.86 -0.43
N ILE A 100 12.44 6.23 0.51
CA ILE A 100 12.82 6.73 1.83
C ILE A 100 12.22 5.85 2.92
N LEU A 101 13.10 5.35 3.79
CA LEU A 101 12.74 4.65 5.01
C LEU A 101 13.02 5.56 6.20
N TYR A 102 12.00 5.87 6.99
CA TYR A 102 12.16 6.68 8.18
C TYR A 102 13.11 6.01 9.18
N GLY A 103 13.99 6.82 9.78
CA GLY A 103 14.99 6.38 10.76
C GLY A 103 16.23 5.70 10.15
N LEU A 104 16.26 5.41 8.84
CA LEU A 104 17.38 4.69 8.23
C LEU A 104 18.72 5.44 8.35
N ASN A 105 18.69 6.78 8.31
CA ASN A 105 19.88 7.61 8.50
C ASN A 105 20.58 7.34 9.84
N ASN A 106 19.81 7.03 10.89
CA ASN A 106 20.29 6.65 12.21
C ASN A 106 20.54 5.14 12.32
N ALA A 107 19.65 4.32 11.73
CA ALA A 107 19.66 2.88 11.92
C ALA A 107 20.73 2.13 11.10
N LYS A 108 21.20 2.70 9.97
CA LYS A 108 22.05 2.00 8.98
C LYS A 108 23.30 1.33 9.57
N LEU A 109 23.94 1.94 10.56
CA LEU A 109 25.13 1.37 11.20
C LEU A 109 24.76 0.21 12.13
N SER A 110 23.70 0.37 12.93
CA SER A 110 23.21 -0.67 13.83
C SER A 110 22.65 -1.87 13.06
N ILE A 111 21.96 -1.64 11.94
CA ILE A 111 21.51 -2.69 11.01
C ILE A 111 22.70 -3.52 10.52
N ARG A 112 23.76 -2.84 10.04
CA ARG A 112 24.96 -3.53 9.52
C ARG A 112 25.71 -4.27 10.61
N LYS A 113 25.86 -3.67 11.80
CA LYS A 113 26.57 -4.28 12.93
C LYS A 113 25.86 -5.54 13.44
N GLN A 114 24.54 -5.50 13.51
CA GLN A 114 23.72 -6.63 13.98
C GLN A 114 23.37 -7.61 12.85
N ASN A 115 23.64 -7.24 11.59
CA ASN A 115 23.20 -7.94 10.38
C ASN A 115 21.68 -8.26 10.42
N GLN A 116 20.88 -7.30 10.87
CA GLN A 116 19.44 -7.48 11.07
C GLN A 116 18.75 -6.13 11.01
N CYS A 117 17.67 -6.01 10.25
CA CYS A 117 16.85 -4.81 10.18
C CYS A 117 15.43 -5.13 10.65
N VAL A 118 14.93 -4.38 11.63
CA VAL A 118 13.51 -4.41 12.01
C VAL A 118 12.76 -3.40 11.16
N VAL A 119 11.66 -3.80 10.54
CA VAL A 119 10.81 -2.94 9.71
C VAL A 119 9.43 -2.83 10.34
N THR A 120 9.02 -1.60 10.67
CA THR A 120 7.74 -1.26 11.29
C THR A 120 6.90 -0.37 10.35
N GLU A 121 5.68 -0.04 10.76
CA GLU A 121 4.77 0.75 9.92
C GLU A 121 4.96 2.26 10.11
N GLY A 122 5.13 2.71 11.35
CA GLY A 122 5.01 4.11 11.75
C GLY A 122 6.26 4.76 12.30
N TYR A 123 6.24 6.10 12.35
CA TYR A 123 7.30 6.92 12.94
C TYR A 123 7.50 6.64 14.44
N THR A 124 6.39 6.50 15.17
CA THR A 124 6.40 6.29 16.62
C THR A 124 7.03 4.96 17.00
N ASP A 125 6.78 3.93 16.21
CA ASP A 125 7.37 2.60 16.39
C ASP A 125 8.90 2.69 16.32
N VAL A 126 9.42 3.37 15.28
CA VAL A 126 10.86 3.57 15.12
C VAL A 126 11.43 4.35 16.31
N ILE A 127 10.80 5.44 16.70
CA ILE A 127 11.29 6.29 17.81
C ILE A 127 11.32 5.49 19.12
N LEU A 128 10.24 4.77 19.44
CA LEU A 128 10.19 3.99 20.69
C LEU A 128 11.13 2.78 20.65
N CYS A 129 11.27 2.10 19.51
CA CYS A 129 12.28 1.07 19.33
C CYS A 129 13.68 1.61 19.59
N HIS A 130 14.03 2.76 19.01
CA HIS A 130 15.34 3.40 19.23
C HIS A 130 15.53 3.80 20.70
N GLN A 131 14.51 4.36 21.35
CA GLN A 131 14.55 4.69 22.78
C GLN A 131 14.73 3.45 23.67
N ALA A 132 14.20 2.30 23.25
CA ALA A 132 14.38 1.01 23.92
C ALA A 132 15.70 0.29 23.52
N GLY A 133 16.57 0.90 22.72
CA GLY A 133 17.86 0.33 22.31
C GLY A 133 17.83 -0.51 21.03
N PHE A 134 16.69 -0.64 20.36
CA PHE A 134 16.51 -1.32 19.07
C PHE A 134 16.76 -0.34 17.91
N GLU A 135 17.99 0.18 17.85
CA GLU A 135 18.43 1.19 16.87
C GLU A 135 18.47 0.66 15.43
N ASN A 136 18.34 -0.65 15.21
CA ASN A 136 18.28 -1.27 13.88
C ASN A 136 16.88 -1.25 13.25
N THR A 137 16.00 -0.36 13.74
CA THR A 137 14.59 -0.27 13.32
C THR A 137 14.36 0.87 12.33
N VAL A 138 13.54 0.61 11.30
CA VAL A 138 13.11 1.59 10.27
C VAL A 138 11.63 1.45 9.94
N ALA A 139 11.02 2.45 9.30
CA ALA A 139 9.63 2.38 8.84
C ALA A 139 9.45 2.83 7.39
N ALA A 140 8.48 2.23 6.69
CA ALA A 140 8.01 2.70 5.39
C ALA A 140 7.02 3.89 5.50
N SER A 141 6.48 4.16 6.70
CA SER A 141 5.84 5.43 7.07
C SER A 141 4.68 5.86 6.16
N GLY A 142 3.70 4.98 5.98
CA GLY A 142 2.48 5.25 5.20
C GLY A 142 2.59 4.93 3.72
N THR A 143 3.51 4.04 3.34
CA THR A 143 3.52 3.34 2.06
C THR A 143 3.82 1.86 2.26
N ALA A 144 3.43 1.03 1.29
CA ALA A 144 3.86 -0.36 1.23
C ALA A 144 5.39 -0.44 1.05
N LEU A 145 6.00 -1.54 1.50
CA LEU A 145 7.42 -1.80 1.27
C LEU A 145 7.67 -1.98 -0.24
N THR A 146 8.55 -1.16 -0.81
CA THR A 146 8.79 -1.10 -2.25
C THR A 146 10.07 -1.84 -2.66
N SER A 147 10.24 -2.02 -3.96
CA SER A 147 11.46 -2.56 -4.57
C SER A 147 12.69 -1.73 -4.22
N GLN A 148 12.55 -0.41 -4.23
CA GLN A 148 13.61 0.55 -3.97
C GLN A 148 14.00 0.53 -2.48
N HIS A 149 13.04 0.46 -1.57
CA HIS A 149 13.30 0.25 -0.14
C HIS A 149 14.13 -1.01 0.09
N LEU A 150 13.73 -2.12 -0.53
CA LEU A 150 14.44 -3.39 -0.41
C LEU A 150 15.84 -3.30 -1.02
N ASN A 151 16.02 -2.68 -2.18
CA ASN A 151 17.35 -2.45 -2.76
C ASN A 151 18.25 -1.61 -1.84
N ILE A 152 17.68 -0.66 -1.10
CA ILE A 152 18.40 0.11 -0.09
C ILE A 152 18.81 -0.79 1.08
N LEU A 153 17.85 -1.51 1.67
CA LEU A 153 18.09 -2.37 2.84
C LEU A 153 19.10 -3.48 2.56
N LYS A 154 19.09 -4.04 1.35
CA LYS A 154 20.01 -5.12 0.92
C LYS A 154 21.48 -4.71 1.02
N ARG A 155 21.79 -3.41 0.98
CA ARG A 155 23.16 -2.89 1.18
C ARG A 155 23.65 -2.99 2.63
N TYR A 156 22.74 -3.15 3.59
CA TYR A 156 23.05 -3.14 5.01
C TYR A 156 22.81 -4.49 5.69
N SER A 157 21.80 -5.26 5.25
CA SER A 157 21.48 -6.57 5.80
C SER A 157 20.68 -7.40 4.80
N GLU A 158 20.82 -8.73 4.87
CA GLU A 158 19.93 -9.67 4.19
C GLU A 158 18.81 -10.20 5.10
N ASN A 159 18.87 -9.89 6.41
CA ASN A 159 17.91 -10.35 7.39
C ASN A 159 16.93 -9.22 7.77
N LEU A 160 15.64 -9.46 7.50
CA LEU A 160 14.55 -8.55 7.84
C LEU A 160 13.62 -9.19 8.88
N LEU A 161 13.32 -8.44 9.92
CA LEU A 161 12.26 -8.76 10.89
C LEU A 161 11.10 -7.80 10.63
N LEU A 162 9.97 -8.32 10.20
CA LEU A 162 8.80 -7.52 9.87
C LEU A 162 7.83 -7.52 11.05
N ALA A 163 7.52 -6.32 11.53
CA ALA A 163 6.55 -6.05 12.58
C ALA A 163 5.28 -5.45 11.97
N PHE A 164 4.57 -6.26 11.19
CA PHE A 164 3.36 -5.86 10.47
C PHE A 164 2.18 -6.74 10.88
N ASP A 165 0.97 -6.20 10.74
CA ASP A 165 -0.24 -7.02 10.80
C ASP A 165 -0.32 -7.91 9.55
N MET A 166 0.19 -9.13 9.68
CA MET A 166 0.15 -10.14 8.63
C MET A 166 -1.21 -10.83 8.65
N ASP A 167 -2.03 -10.53 7.65
CA ASP A 167 -3.13 -11.42 7.23
C ASP A 167 -2.73 -12.15 5.93
N ILE A 168 -2.67 -13.48 5.99
CA ILE A 168 -2.32 -14.34 4.86
C ILE A 168 -3.47 -14.42 3.86
N ALA A 169 -4.72 -14.21 4.31
CA ALA A 169 -5.93 -14.47 3.55
C ALA A 169 -6.31 -13.36 2.54
N GLY A 170 -5.52 -12.30 2.41
CA GLY A 170 -5.77 -11.20 1.46
C GLY A 170 -4.59 -10.84 0.56
N ASP A 171 -4.83 -10.09 -0.51
CA ASP A 171 -3.80 -9.37 -1.25
C ASP A 171 -3.55 -8.00 -0.59
N SER A 172 -2.99 -8.04 0.61
CA SER A 172 -2.64 -6.83 1.36
C SER A 172 -1.34 -6.21 0.84
N ALA A 173 -1.21 -4.90 1.01
CA ALA A 173 0.04 -4.20 0.71
C ALA A 173 1.24 -4.79 1.47
N THR A 174 0.99 -5.25 2.69
CA THR A 174 1.94 -5.96 3.55
C THR A 174 2.42 -7.25 2.89
N LYS A 175 1.50 -8.12 2.45
CA LYS A 175 1.84 -9.39 1.77
C LYS A 175 2.63 -9.17 0.49
N ARG A 176 2.28 -8.16 -0.31
CA ARG A 176 3.06 -7.79 -1.50
C ARG A 176 4.49 -7.39 -1.14
N GLY A 177 4.67 -6.58 -0.09
CA GLY A 177 5.99 -6.22 0.43
C GLY A 177 6.82 -7.43 0.86
N VAL A 178 6.20 -8.40 1.55
CA VAL A 178 6.85 -9.66 1.95
C VAL A 178 7.27 -10.48 0.73
N ASN A 179 6.37 -10.70 -0.24
CA ASN A 179 6.67 -11.44 -1.45
C ASN A 179 7.85 -10.83 -2.20
N LEU A 180 7.83 -9.50 -2.34
CA LEU A 180 8.86 -8.72 -3.02
C LEU A 180 10.24 -8.82 -2.33
N ALA A 181 10.25 -8.94 -1.00
CA ALA A 181 11.45 -9.19 -0.22
C ALA A 181 11.94 -10.63 -0.38
N GLN A 182 11.05 -11.63 -0.41
CA GLN A 182 11.43 -13.03 -0.65
C GLN A 182 12.07 -13.20 -2.03
N GLU A 183 11.51 -12.57 -3.05
CA GLU A 183 12.03 -12.62 -4.43
C GLU A 183 13.44 -12.02 -4.56
N ARG A 184 13.77 -11.06 -3.69
CA ARG A 184 15.12 -10.48 -3.57
C ARG A 184 16.07 -11.29 -2.67
N GLY A 185 15.63 -12.46 -2.23
CA GLY A 185 16.43 -13.36 -1.39
C GLY A 185 16.74 -12.74 -0.03
N PHE A 186 15.80 -12.02 0.58
CA PHE A 186 15.91 -11.66 1.99
C PHE A 186 15.55 -12.87 2.87
N ASN A 187 16.26 -13.03 3.98
CA ASN A 187 15.88 -13.89 5.08
C ASN A 187 14.84 -13.14 5.91
N ILE A 188 13.58 -13.52 5.78
CA ILE A 188 12.48 -12.79 6.42
C ILE A 188 12.00 -13.56 7.64
N LYS A 189 11.92 -12.84 8.76
CA LYS A 189 11.19 -13.27 9.93
C LYS A 189 10.02 -12.33 10.20
N ILE A 190 8.97 -12.86 10.80
CA ILE A 190 7.81 -12.12 11.28
C ILE A 190 7.90 -12.03 12.80
N ILE A 191 7.69 -10.82 13.33
CA ILE A 191 7.46 -10.59 14.75
C ILE A 191 5.95 -10.68 14.95
N GLU A 192 5.49 -11.71 15.66
CA GLU A 192 4.06 -11.90 15.94
C GLU A 192 3.66 -11.05 17.15
N MET A 193 2.76 -10.10 16.95
CA MET A 193 2.23 -9.28 18.05
C MET A 193 1.26 -10.11 18.90
N TYR A 194 1.29 -9.92 20.22
CA TYR A 194 0.39 -10.65 21.13
C TYR A 194 -1.10 -10.31 20.94
N SER A 195 -1.42 -9.24 20.21
CA SER A 195 -2.78 -8.92 19.77
C SER A 195 -2.77 -8.25 18.39
N LYS A 196 -3.86 -8.42 17.63
CA LYS A 196 -4.05 -7.89 16.26
C LYS A 196 -4.02 -6.36 16.14
N ASN A 197 -3.94 -5.63 17.25
CA ASN A 197 -3.98 -4.16 17.26
C ASN A 197 -2.80 -3.57 18.05
N ALA A 198 -1.87 -4.40 18.56
CA ALA A 198 -0.70 -3.89 19.25
C ALA A 198 0.37 -3.55 18.23
N ASP A 199 0.87 -2.32 18.27
CA ASP A 199 2.05 -1.90 17.51
C ASP A 199 3.32 -1.98 18.38
N PRO A 200 4.54 -1.96 17.80
CA PRO A 200 5.78 -2.01 18.57
C PRO A 200 5.85 -0.93 19.66
N ALA A 201 5.28 0.26 19.41
CA ALA A 201 5.26 1.34 20.38
C ALA A 201 4.40 0.98 21.61
N ASP A 202 3.22 0.40 21.43
CA ASP A 202 2.34 -0.06 22.50
C ASP A 202 2.99 -1.15 23.36
N ILE A 203 3.77 -2.05 22.74
CA ILE A 203 4.50 -3.11 23.44
C ILE A 203 5.61 -2.50 24.31
N ILE A 204 6.43 -1.64 23.71
CA ILE A 204 7.58 -1.01 24.38
C ILE A 204 7.12 -0.11 25.54
N LEU A 205 6.04 0.65 25.37
CA LEU A 205 5.49 1.51 26.42
C LEU A 205 5.04 0.74 27.65
N LYS A 206 4.53 -0.48 27.46
CA LYS A 206 4.16 -1.35 28.58
C LYS A 206 5.39 -1.97 29.23
N ASN A 207 6.24 -2.59 28.42
CA ASN A 207 7.48 -3.21 28.89
C ASN A 207 8.46 -3.45 27.71
N PRO A 208 9.62 -2.77 27.68
CA PRO A 208 10.64 -2.98 26.65
C PRO A 208 11.15 -4.43 26.56
N ASP A 209 11.19 -5.17 27.67
CA ASP A 209 11.68 -6.56 27.67
C ASP A 209 10.76 -7.49 26.86
N ASP A 210 9.46 -7.19 26.79
CA ASP A 210 8.52 -7.99 26.00
C ASP A 210 8.78 -7.81 24.51
N TRP A 211 9.15 -6.60 24.07
CA TRP A 211 9.60 -6.39 22.70
C TRP A 211 10.87 -7.20 22.39
N SER A 212 11.83 -7.23 23.31
CA SER A 212 13.04 -8.06 23.13
C SER A 212 12.71 -9.55 22.98
N LYS A 213 11.76 -10.07 23.75
CA LYS A 213 11.32 -11.46 23.63
C LYS A 213 10.72 -11.73 22.26
N LEU A 214 9.80 -10.88 21.80
CA LEU A 214 9.14 -11.04 20.50
C LEU A 214 10.13 -10.97 19.32
N VAL A 215 11.13 -10.08 19.40
CA VAL A 215 12.21 -10.01 18.40
C VAL A 215 13.01 -11.33 18.37
N ASN A 216 13.34 -11.88 19.53
CA ASN A 216 14.10 -13.13 19.65
C ASN A 216 13.29 -14.37 19.23
N GLU A 217 11.99 -14.38 19.51
CA GLU A 217 11.04 -15.45 19.16
C GLU A 217 10.49 -15.31 17.74
N SER A 218 10.94 -14.30 16.99
CA SER A 218 10.51 -14.07 15.61
C SER A 218 10.68 -15.31 14.72
N ARG A 219 9.67 -15.55 13.89
CA ARG A 219 9.52 -16.81 13.14
C ARG A 219 9.84 -16.61 11.68
N SER A 220 10.45 -17.61 11.03
CA SER A 220 10.67 -17.56 9.58
C SER A 220 9.34 -17.41 8.84
N ILE A 221 9.32 -16.59 7.80
CA ILE A 221 8.14 -16.43 6.94
C ILE A 221 7.66 -17.75 6.35
N MET A 222 8.60 -18.67 6.06
CA MET A 222 8.25 -19.98 5.52
C MET A 222 7.55 -20.85 6.57
N ASP A 223 8.00 -20.83 7.82
CA ASP A 223 7.29 -21.54 8.90
C ASP A 223 5.90 -20.94 9.13
N TYR A 224 5.76 -19.61 9.04
CA TYR A 224 4.48 -18.93 9.13
C TYR A 224 3.48 -19.36 8.01
N TYR A 225 3.94 -19.47 6.76
CA TYR A 225 3.12 -20.01 5.67
C TYR A 225 2.71 -21.46 5.89
N PHE A 226 3.62 -22.29 6.39
CA PHE A 226 3.32 -23.69 6.70
C PHE A 226 2.27 -23.78 7.81
N ASP A 227 2.47 -23.11 8.94
CA ASP A 227 1.53 -23.17 10.06
C ASP A 227 0.14 -22.69 9.68
N SER A 228 0.07 -21.65 8.85
CA SER A 228 -1.20 -21.12 8.42
C SER A 228 -1.92 -22.01 7.41
N ALA A 229 -1.19 -22.82 6.65
CA ALA A 229 -1.78 -23.83 5.77
C ALA A 229 -2.21 -25.09 6.54
N PHE A 230 -1.42 -25.52 7.52
CA PHE A 230 -1.63 -26.78 8.26
C PHE A 230 -2.45 -26.63 9.55
N SER A 231 -2.61 -25.41 10.07
CA SER A 231 -3.28 -25.12 11.34
C SER A 231 -3.97 -23.73 11.32
N PRO A 232 -4.85 -23.45 10.34
CA PRO A 232 -5.56 -22.18 10.30
C PRO A 232 -6.55 -22.03 11.48
N PRO A 233 -6.86 -20.78 11.90
CA PRO A 233 -7.72 -20.50 13.06
C PRO A 233 -9.15 -21.05 12.99
N ALA A 234 -9.61 -21.49 11.80
CA ALA A 234 -10.98 -21.94 11.56
C ALA A 234 -11.04 -23.34 10.90
N GLY A 235 -10.43 -24.35 11.53
CA GLY A 235 -10.66 -25.75 11.17
C GLY A 235 -9.96 -26.22 9.90
N GLY A 236 -8.63 -26.07 9.86
CA GLY A 236 -7.65 -26.69 8.96
C GLY A 236 -8.11 -27.50 7.73
N PHE A 237 -7.46 -27.25 6.60
CA PHE A 237 -7.53 -28.19 5.48
C PHE A 237 -7.13 -29.59 5.95
N ASN A 238 -7.98 -30.57 5.69
CA ASN A 238 -7.69 -31.95 6.07
C ASN A 238 -6.57 -32.50 5.18
N LYS A 239 -5.34 -32.52 5.72
CA LYS A 239 -4.16 -33.01 5.01
C LYS A 239 -4.24 -34.49 4.58
N GLU A 240 -5.19 -35.27 5.09
CA GLU A 240 -5.38 -36.67 4.70
C GLU A 240 -6.26 -36.81 3.45
N THR A 241 -7.00 -35.77 3.05
CA THR A 241 -7.84 -35.79 1.85
C THR A 241 -7.13 -35.16 0.66
N ALA A 242 -7.48 -35.60 -0.55
CA ALA A 242 -6.96 -34.99 -1.79
C ALA A 242 -7.29 -33.49 -1.87
N GLU A 243 -8.51 -33.11 -1.48
CA GLU A 243 -8.97 -31.71 -1.43
C GLU A 243 -8.10 -30.87 -0.49
N GLY A 244 -7.86 -31.33 0.74
CA GLY A 244 -7.07 -30.57 1.71
C GLY A 244 -5.60 -30.48 1.32
N LYS A 245 -5.01 -31.55 0.76
CA LYS A 245 -3.65 -31.51 0.19
C LYS A 245 -3.52 -30.46 -0.92
N LYS A 246 -4.54 -30.34 -1.79
CA LYS A 246 -4.60 -29.35 -2.87
C LYS A 246 -4.67 -27.93 -2.32
N GLU A 247 -5.55 -27.67 -1.34
CA GLU A 247 -5.66 -26.33 -0.73
C GLU A 247 -4.40 -25.90 0.02
N ILE A 248 -3.76 -26.82 0.76
CA ILE A 248 -2.44 -26.56 1.38
C ILE A 248 -1.40 -26.22 0.32
N GLY A 249 -1.36 -26.97 -0.78
CA GLY A 249 -0.47 -26.72 -1.91
C GLY A 249 -0.65 -25.32 -2.51
N LYS A 250 -1.89 -24.85 -2.65
CA LYS A 250 -2.17 -23.49 -3.17
C LYS A 250 -1.58 -22.37 -2.31
N ILE A 251 -1.42 -22.58 -1.00
CA ILE A 251 -0.85 -21.59 -0.09
C ILE A 251 0.68 -21.68 -0.08
N VAL A 252 1.21 -22.89 0.06
CA VAL A 252 2.64 -23.11 0.34
C VAL A 252 3.49 -23.11 -0.94
N LEU A 253 3.02 -23.69 -2.05
CA LEU A 253 3.82 -23.81 -3.27
C LEU A 253 4.23 -22.45 -3.87
N PRO A 254 3.38 -21.41 -3.90
CA PRO A 254 3.81 -20.07 -4.32
C PRO A 254 4.94 -19.50 -3.47
N ALA A 255 4.91 -19.73 -2.15
CA ALA A 255 5.98 -19.30 -1.25
C ALA A 255 7.30 -20.04 -1.53
N ILE A 256 7.25 -21.36 -1.70
CA ILE A 256 8.41 -22.18 -2.09
C ILE A 256 8.97 -21.73 -3.45
N LYS A 257 8.10 -21.39 -4.41
CA LYS A 257 8.48 -20.96 -5.76
C LYS A 257 9.27 -19.64 -5.76
N ARG A 258 8.95 -18.72 -4.85
CA ARG A 258 9.61 -17.42 -4.71
C ARG A 258 11.06 -17.52 -4.21
N LEU A 259 11.41 -18.59 -3.49
CA LEU A 259 12.78 -18.83 -3.03
C LEU A 259 13.74 -18.93 -4.22
N SER A 260 14.75 -18.05 -4.23
CA SER A 260 15.77 -18.01 -5.29
C SER A 260 16.79 -19.14 -5.12
N ASN A 261 17.11 -19.50 -3.88
CA ASN A 261 18.07 -20.56 -3.55
C ASN A 261 17.46 -21.96 -3.75
N LYS A 262 18.10 -22.78 -4.58
CA LYS A 262 17.63 -24.14 -4.91
C LYS A 262 17.77 -25.15 -3.77
N ILE A 263 18.77 -24.98 -2.91
CA ILE A 263 18.97 -25.83 -1.74
C ILE A 263 17.83 -25.55 -0.74
N GLU A 264 17.55 -24.27 -0.48
CA GLU A 264 16.44 -23.89 0.39
C GLU A 264 15.08 -24.34 -0.17
N GLN A 265 14.85 -24.12 -1.47
CA GLN A 265 13.66 -24.62 -2.15
C GLN A 265 13.50 -26.14 -2.01
N SER A 266 14.58 -26.91 -2.18
CA SER A 266 14.57 -28.37 -2.01
C SER A 266 14.22 -28.78 -0.57
N TYR A 267 14.78 -28.09 0.43
CA TYR A 267 14.47 -28.34 1.84
C TYR A 267 12.97 -28.17 2.13
N TRP A 268 12.36 -27.08 1.66
CA TRP A 268 10.93 -26.85 1.89
C TRP A 268 10.02 -27.78 1.08
N VAL A 269 10.44 -28.19 -0.12
CA VAL A 269 9.74 -29.23 -0.90
C VAL A 269 9.72 -30.56 -0.13
N GLN A 270 10.87 -30.97 0.42
CA GLN A 270 10.96 -32.18 1.24
C GLN A 270 10.08 -32.08 2.49
N LYS A 271 10.12 -30.95 3.20
CA LYS A 271 9.25 -30.72 4.38
C LYS A 271 7.76 -30.81 4.04
N LEU A 272 7.35 -30.26 2.89
CA LEU A 272 5.97 -30.36 2.40
C LEU A 272 5.59 -31.80 2.03
N SER A 273 6.47 -32.53 1.35
CA SER A 273 6.32 -33.95 1.00
C SER A 273 6.05 -34.81 2.21
N GLN A 274 6.87 -34.67 3.25
CA GLN A 274 6.73 -35.41 4.50
C GLN A 274 5.40 -35.05 5.21
N LYS A 275 5.04 -33.77 5.30
CA LYS A 275 3.80 -33.35 5.98
C LYS A 275 2.52 -33.80 5.26
N LEU A 276 2.53 -33.86 3.93
CA LEU A 276 1.37 -34.29 3.13
C LEU A 276 1.38 -35.80 2.81
N ASN A 277 2.45 -36.52 3.12
CA ASN A 277 2.67 -37.90 2.69
C ASN A 277 2.42 -38.06 1.16
N ILE A 278 3.08 -37.20 0.38
CA ILE A 278 3.08 -37.21 -1.10
C ILE A 278 4.52 -37.34 -1.55
N ARG A 279 4.78 -38.07 -2.63
CA ARG A 279 6.13 -38.15 -3.21
C ARG A 279 6.67 -36.76 -3.61
N GLU A 280 7.95 -36.53 -3.40
CA GLU A 280 8.60 -35.24 -3.71
C GLU A 280 8.49 -34.86 -5.20
N ASP A 281 8.54 -35.85 -6.10
CA ASP A 281 8.46 -35.62 -7.55
C ASP A 281 7.11 -35.04 -7.99
N ALA A 282 6.00 -35.53 -7.43
CA ALA A 282 4.67 -34.97 -7.69
C ALA A 282 4.55 -33.52 -7.19
N ILE A 283 5.16 -33.19 -6.04
CA ILE A 283 5.20 -31.81 -5.53
C ILE A 283 6.04 -30.92 -6.45
N LEU A 284 7.18 -31.43 -6.95
CA LEU A 284 8.01 -30.70 -7.91
C LEU A 284 7.27 -30.44 -9.23
N GLU A 285 6.45 -31.38 -9.71
CA GLU A 285 5.59 -31.19 -10.88
C GLU A 285 4.57 -30.08 -10.66
N GLU A 286 3.87 -30.06 -9.51
CA GLU A 286 2.95 -28.97 -9.18
C GLU A 286 3.67 -27.64 -9.01
N LEU A 287 4.84 -27.62 -8.35
CA LEU A 287 5.67 -26.42 -8.19
C LEU A 287 6.11 -25.83 -9.54
N ARG A 288 6.33 -26.67 -10.57
CA ARG A 288 6.62 -26.21 -11.94
C ARG A 288 5.43 -25.49 -12.56
N LYS A 289 4.20 -25.95 -12.31
CA LYS A 289 2.95 -25.36 -12.81
C LYS A 289 2.61 -24.03 -12.14
N VAL A 290 3.06 -23.81 -10.92
CA VAL A 290 2.90 -22.51 -10.22
C VAL A 290 3.56 -21.41 -11.05
N LYS A 291 2.74 -20.48 -11.55
CA LYS A 291 3.21 -19.26 -12.21
C LYS A 291 4.07 -18.49 -11.22
N SER A 292 5.28 -18.11 -11.63
CA SER A 292 6.05 -17.19 -10.80
C SER A 292 5.42 -15.80 -10.92
N ASP A 293 5.12 -15.18 -9.79
CA ASP A 293 4.82 -13.74 -9.73
C ASP A 293 6.05 -12.88 -10.07
N ARG A 294 7.21 -13.51 -10.37
CA ARG A 294 8.41 -12.82 -10.86
C ARG A 294 7.99 -11.92 -12.02
N PRO A 295 8.14 -10.59 -11.87
CA PRO A 295 8.04 -9.71 -13.01
C PRO A 295 9.15 -10.16 -13.97
N PHE A 296 8.75 -10.64 -15.14
CA PHE A 296 9.63 -10.69 -16.28
C PHE A 296 10.07 -9.24 -16.56
N SER A 297 11.37 -9.06 -16.75
CA SER A 297 12.10 -7.83 -17.10
C SER A 297 12.27 -6.71 -16.05
N GLU A 298 13.54 -6.32 -15.94
CA GLU A 298 14.08 -5.08 -15.37
C GLU A 298 13.62 -3.81 -16.13
N GLU A 299 12.45 -3.81 -16.79
CA GLU A 299 11.94 -2.64 -17.54
C GLU A 299 11.19 -1.62 -16.66
N ASN A 300 10.83 -1.98 -15.43
CA ASN A 300 10.20 -1.03 -14.49
C ASN A 300 11.20 -0.07 -13.80
N ASN A 301 12.48 -0.12 -14.18
CA ASN A 301 13.44 0.96 -13.88
C ASN A 301 13.21 2.24 -14.69
N SER A 302 12.17 2.29 -15.53
CA SER A 302 11.75 3.50 -16.27
C SER A 302 10.59 4.28 -15.63
N ILE A 303 9.99 3.80 -14.52
CA ILE A 303 8.82 4.47 -13.89
C ILE A 303 9.17 5.77 -13.15
N PHE A 304 10.45 6.12 -12.95
CA PHE A 304 10.83 7.39 -12.28
C PHE A 304 12.02 8.14 -12.89
N LYS A 305 12.27 8.06 -14.20
CA LYS A 305 13.14 9.03 -14.90
C LYS A 305 12.70 9.29 -16.35
N LYS A 306 11.73 10.18 -16.54
CA LYS A 306 11.75 11.30 -17.50
C LYS A 306 10.46 12.11 -17.37
N ASP A 307 10.49 13.20 -16.61
CA ASP A 307 9.61 14.34 -16.86
C ASP A 307 10.50 15.56 -17.13
N SER A 308 11.11 15.50 -18.30
CA SER A 308 11.51 16.69 -19.03
C SER A 308 11.19 16.40 -20.49
N SER A 309 10.06 16.97 -20.90
CA SER A 309 9.66 17.22 -22.29
C SER A 309 9.16 16.01 -23.10
N GLY A 310 7.84 15.82 -23.06
CA GLY A 310 7.02 15.43 -24.21
C GLY A 310 7.13 14.00 -24.73
N ASP A 311 6.18 13.14 -24.34
CA ASP A 311 5.53 12.25 -25.32
C ASP A 311 4.10 11.87 -24.89
N LYS A 312 3.13 12.10 -25.77
CA LYS A 312 1.71 12.31 -25.44
C LYS A 312 0.81 11.07 -25.55
N ASN A 313 1.31 9.86 -25.82
CA ASN A 313 0.43 8.77 -26.27
C ASN A 313 0.50 7.40 -25.55
N LEU A 314 1.30 7.21 -24.49
CA LEU A 314 1.39 5.89 -23.81
C LEU A 314 0.86 5.83 -22.35
N ASN A 315 0.49 6.97 -21.74
CA ASN A 315 -0.10 7.03 -20.39
C ASN A 315 -1.62 7.24 -20.36
N SER A 316 -2.26 7.40 -21.53
CA SER A 316 -3.69 7.72 -21.61
C SER A 316 -4.58 6.53 -21.25
N VAL A 317 -4.22 5.31 -21.68
CA VAL A 317 -5.07 4.12 -21.54
C VAL A 317 -5.25 3.69 -20.07
N GLY A 318 -4.18 3.66 -19.28
CA GLY A 318 -4.25 3.29 -17.86
C GLY A 318 -4.96 4.34 -16.99
N ARG A 319 -4.68 5.62 -17.23
CA ARG A 319 -5.35 6.73 -16.52
C ARG A 319 -6.82 6.85 -16.91
N LYS A 320 -7.15 6.67 -18.20
CA LYS A 320 -8.51 6.61 -18.71
C LYS A 320 -9.28 5.46 -18.05
N LYS A 321 -8.68 4.27 -17.96
CA LYS A 321 -9.31 3.13 -17.26
C LYS A 321 -9.60 3.40 -15.78
N LEU A 322 -8.64 3.96 -15.04
CA LEU A 322 -8.83 4.30 -13.61
C LEU A 322 -9.92 5.38 -13.41
N LEU A 323 -10.01 6.35 -14.32
CA LEU A 323 -11.04 7.39 -14.28
C LEU A 323 -12.41 6.81 -14.64
N GLU A 324 -12.48 5.91 -15.62
CA GLU A 324 -13.70 5.18 -15.98
C GLU A 324 -14.21 4.31 -14.82
N GLU A 325 -13.33 3.53 -14.17
CA GLU A 325 -13.69 2.72 -13.01
C GLU A 325 -14.21 3.58 -11.84
N LYS A 326 -13.62 4.75 -11.62
CA LYS A 326 -14.07 5.69 -10.59
C LYS A 326 -15.43 6.31 -10.93
N ILE A 327 -15.67 6.66 -12.19
CA ILE A 327 -16.96 7.22 -12.65
C ILE A 327 -18.05 6.15 -12.54
N ILE A 328 -17.78 4.92 -12.99
CA ILE A 328 -18.69 3.79 -12.81
C ILE A 328 -18.98 3.58 -11.32
N SER A 329 -17.97 3.59 -10.45
CA SER A 329 -18.17 3.43 -9.01
C SER A 329 -19.05 4.53 -8.40
N LEU A 330 -18.92 5.78 -8.85
CA LEU A 330 -19.74 6.90 -8.37
C LEU A 330 -21.19 6.79 -8.84
N VAL A 331 -21.39 6.40 -10.11
CA VAL A 331 -22.72 6.14 -10.68
C VAL A 331 -23.38 4.93 -10.02
N LEU A 332 -22.62 3.89 -9.68
CA LEU A 332 -23.17 2.72 -8.99
C LEU A 332 -23.49 2.99 -7.52
N SER A 333 -22.73 3.87 -6.86
CA SER A 333 -22.98 4.23 -5.46
C SER A 333 -24.18 5.16 -5.30
N ASP A 334 -24.40 6.03 -6.30
CA ASP A 334 -25.57 6.89 -6.37
C ASP A 334 -25.93 7.11 -7.85
N PRO A 335 -26.94 6.39 -8.37
CA PRO A 335 -27.31 6.42 -9.78
C PRO A 335 -27.84 7.77 -10.28
N GLU A 336 -28.21 8.71 -9.40
CA GLU A 336 -28.55 10.07 -9.81
C GLU A 336 -27.33 10.82 -10.38
N ASN A 337 -26.10 10.42 -10.02
CA ASN A 337 -24.87 10.96 -10.59
C ASN A 337 -24.76 10.75 -12.11
N LEU A 338 -25.53 9.82 -12.69
CA LEU A 338 -25.57 9.62 -14.13
C LEU A 338 -26.10 10.85 -14.88
N ASN A 339 -26.93 11.68 -14.22
CA ASN A 339 -27.42 12.94 -14.78
C ASN A 339 -26.32 14.01 -14.90
N LEU A 340 -25.18 13.82 -14.21
CA LEU A 340 -24.02 14.71 -14.28
C LEU A 340 -23.10 14.36 -15.47
N VAL A 341 -23.34 13.23 -16.15
CA VAL A 341 -22.59 12.82 -17.34
C VAL A 341 -23.31 13.34 -18.59
N GLU A 342 -22.77 14.39 -19.20
CA GLU A 342 -23.34 14.99 -20.40
C GLU A 342 -23.08 14.13 -21.64
N ASP A 343 -23.98 14.17 -22.63
CA ASP A 343 -23.84 13.43 -23.90
C ASP A 343 -22.53 13.77 -24.64
N SER A 344 -22.02 14.99 -24.45
CA SER A 344 -20.73 15.47 -24.96
C SER A 344 -19.51 14.72 -24.39
N GLN A 345 -19.68 14.04 -23.25
CA GLN A 345 -18.59 13.39 -22.51
C GLN A 345 -18.44 11.89 -22.86
N TYR A 346 -19.48 11.26 -23.42
CA TYR A 346 -19.48 9.84 -23.76
C TYR A 346 -18.36 9.41 -24.73
N PRO A 347 -17.96 10.22 -25.74
CA PRO A 347 -16.84 9.89 -26.62
C PRO A 347 -15.48 9.76 -25.90
N PHE A 348 -15.35 10.27 -24.67
CA PHE A 348 -14.10 10.17 -23.90
C PHE A 348 -13.96 8.83 -23.17
N PHE A 349 -15.03 8.04 -23.05
CA PHE A 349 -14.99 6.71 -22.44
C PHE A 349 -14.53 5.63 -23.42
N SER A 350 -14.15 4.46 -22.92
CA SER A 350 -14.00 3.25 -23.73
C SER A 350 -15.37 2.80 -24.21
N ASP A 351 -15.40 2.03 -25.32
CA ASP A 351 -16.66 1.51 -25.85
C ASP A 351 -17.44 0.71 -24.81
N LYS A 352 -16.74 -0.07 -23.96
CA LYS A 352 -17.36 -0.85 -22.88
C LYS A 352 -18.04 0.05 -21.86
N THR A 353 -17.34 1.07 -21.37
CA THR A 353 -17.87 2.00 -20.35
C THR A 353 -18.99 2.88 -20.93
N ARG A 354 -18.85 3.35 -22.16
CA ARG A 354 -19.88 4.11 -22.86
C ARG A 354 -21.17 3.31 -22.98
N ILE A 355 -21.09 2.08 -23.51
CA ILE A 355 -22.26 1.19 -23.67
C ILE A 355 -22.91 0.92 -22.31
N PHE A 356 -22.11 0.67 -21.27
CA PHE A 356 -22.60 0.46 -19.92
C PHE A 356 -23.40 1.67 -19.38
N LEU A 357 -22.83 2.88 -19.48
CA LEU A 357 -23.47 4.11 -18.98
C LEU A 357 -24.72 4.49 -19.80
N GLU A 358 -24.73 4.26 -21.11
CA GLU A 358 -25.90 4.50 -21.97
C GLU A 358 -27.04 3.52 -21.66
N SER A 359 -26.73 2.22 -21.50
CA SER A 359 -27.71 1.22 -21.08
C SER A 359 -28.29 1.52 -19.70
N LEU A 360 -27.45 1.94 -18.75
CA LEU A 360 -27.89 2.31 -17.41
C LEU A 360 -28.79 3.56 -17.42
N LYS A 361 -28.48 4.56 -18.27
CA LYS A 361 -29.29 5.79 -18.42
C LYS A 361 -30.68 5.48 -18.96
N LYS A 362 -30.75 4.61 -19.97
CA LYS A 362 -32.02 4.15 -20.54
C LYS A 362 -32.85 3.38 -19.50
N PHE A 363 -32.22 2.48 -18.76
CA PHE A 363 -32.87 1.70 -17.71
C PHE A 363 -33.47 2.58 -16.60
N ILE A 364 -32.71 3.56 -16.08
CA ILE A 364 -33.18 4.48 -15.04
C ILE A 364 -34.34 5.34 -15.55
N ALA A 365 -34.26 5.81 -16.80
CA ALA A 365 -35.33 6.60 -17.43
C ALA A 365 -36.63 5.79 -17.64
N GLU A 366 -36.52 4.50 -17.94
CA GLU A 366 -37.67 3.61 -18.16
C GLU A 366 -38.36 3.16 -16.86
N GLN A 367 -37.63 3.03 -15.75
CA GLN A 367 -38.20 2.51 -14.50
C GLN A 367 -38.64 3.55 -13.46
N LYS A 368 -38.40 4.86 -13.67
CA LYS A 368 -38.72 5.94 -12.69
C LYS A 368 -38.31 5.59 -11.25
N LEU A 369 -37.17 4.94 -11.08
CA LEU A 369 -36.71 4.45 -9.78
C LEU A 369 -36.07 5.56 -8.96
N VAL A 370 -36.58 5.76 -7.74
CA VAL A 370 -35.80 6.29 -6.60
C VAL A 370 -35.35 5.06 -5.82
N LEU A 371 -34.04 4.84 -5.73
CA LEU A 371 -33.50 3.57 -5.26
C LEU A 371 -33.44 3.50 -3.73
N THR A 372 -34.06 2.45 -3.19
CA THR A 372 -34.09 1.99 -1.80
C THR A 372 -33.21 0.73 -1.63
N PRO A 373 -32.93 0.26 -0.40
CA PRO A 373 -32.09 -0.93 -0.16
C PRO A 373 -32.58 -2.25 -0.80
N ALA A 374 -33.85 -2.33 -1.23
CA ALA A 374 -34.35 -3.47 -1.99
C ALA A 374 -33.76 -3.54 -3.42
N ASP A 375 -33.27 -2.41 -3.93
CA ASP A 375 -32.78 -2.26 -5.29
C ASP A 375 -31.38 -2.84 -5.50
N GLU A 376 -30.65 -3.17 -4.44
CA GLU A 376 -29.34 -3.83 -4.52
C GLU A 376 -29.45 -5.28 -5.07
N ASN A 377 -30.55 -5.97 -4.75
CA ASN A 377 -30.83 -7.32 -5.28
C ASN A 377 -31.36 -7.27 -6.72
N ASN A 378 -32.14 -6.24 -7.06
CA ASN A 378 -32.62 -6.01 -8.42
C ASN A 378 -31.44 -5.65 -9.34
N PHE A 379 -30.52 -4.82 -8.84
CA PHE A 379 -29.28 -4.45 -9.53
C PHE A 379 -28.38 -5.65 -9.83
N LYS A 380 -28.20 -6.60 -8.90
CA LYS A 380 -27.40 -7.82 -9.17
C LYS A 380 -28.00 -8.70 -10.26
N ALA A 381 -29.33 -8.77 -10.35
CA ALA A 381 -30.01 -9.51 -11.41
C ALA A 381 -29.81 -8.83 -12.78
N ILE A 382 -30.00 -7.52 -12.85
CA ILE A 382 -29.87 -6.72 -14.07
C ILE A 382 -28.41 -6.63 -14.54
N PHE A 383 -27.46 -6.47 -13.62
CA PHE A 383 -26.02 -6.50 -13.93
C PHE A 383 -25.62 -7.86 -14.52
N SER A 384 -26.18 -8.96 -14.00
CA SER A 384 -25.95 -10.30 -14.56
C SER A 384 -26.53 -10.46 -15.97
N GLU A 385 -27.69 -9.86 -16.25
CA GLU A 385 -28.36 -9.88 -17.56
C GLU A 385 -27.60 -9.04 -18.61
N ILE A 386 -27.17 -7.84 -18.24
CA ILE A 386 -26.33 -6.97 -19.10
C ILE A 386 -24.99 -7.65 -19.40
N MET A 387 -24.40 -8.34 -18.43
CA MET A 387 -23.14 -9.07 -18.63
C MET A 387 -23.30 -10.31 -19.50
N SER A 388 -24.50 -10.90 -19.60
CA SER A 388 -24.78 -12.01 -20.52
C SER A 388 -25.07 -11.57 -21.96
N ASP A 389 -25.57 -10.35 -22.17
CA ASP A 389 -25.89 -9.80 -23.49
C ASP A 389 -24.69 -9.12 -24.18
N LEU A 390 -23.56 -8.96 -23.48
CA LEU A 390 -22.32 -8.53 -24.11
C LEU A 390 -21.80 -9.64 -25.04
N PRO A 391 -21.56 -9.35 -26.34
CA PRO A 391 -21.14 -10.38 -27.28
C PRO A 391 -19.85 -11.04 -26.80
N ALA A 392 -19.89 -12.37 -26.66
CA ALA A 392 -18.71 -13.16 -26.36
C ALA A 392 -17.63 -12.81 -27.38
N GLN A 393 -16.50 -12.30 -26.90
CA GLN A 393 -15.35 -12.03 -27.77
C GLN A 393 -14.93 -13.36 -28.37
N ALA A 394 -15.27 -13.55 -29.66
CA ALA A 394 -14.72 -14.59 -30.49
C ALA A 394 -13.20 -14.44 -30.49
N GLY A 395 -12.52 -15.55 -30.27
CA GLY A 395 -11.07 -15.60 -30.11
C GLY A 395 -10.30 -15.06 -31.31
N ASN A 396 -9.18 -14.41 -30.99
CA ASN A 396 -7.83 -14.83 -31.42
C ASN A 396 -6.79 -14.19 -30.50
#